data_AF-A0A6I4NFT1-F1
#
_entry.id   AF-A0A6I4NFT1-F1
#
_cell.length_a   1.000
_cell.length_b   1.000
_cell.length_c   1.000
_cell.angle_alpha   90.00
_cell.angle_beta   90.00
_cell.angle_gamma   90.00
#
_symmetry.space_group_name_H-M   'P 1'
#
loop_
_entity.id
_entity.type
_entity.pdbx_description
1 polymer ?
#
loop_
_entity_poly.entity_id
_entity_poly.type
_entity_poly.pdbx_seq_one_letter_code
_entity_poly.pdbx_strand_id
1 'polypeptide(L)'
;MNNKSKSGYTAEDLTNGLMNLAKAVQVTSQSFKNLGNTLEIYQRPWSQRVKQRKAVKKRFHIAILFLISMFVQAQDAKYIKALDSLSNESAREFADQIISNSKTKFEFLRIDETTNQPENFYEVLYIPADAVNKERKAKSFFQCDECLKVKFYIDQAGENIELEKKGIRTLRFNEVTGKYLDLFPVWEKVFKPGLNVEKTIEDYKSRVLKIKEPRIEYRFDKNDYAENNWYIHNYS
;
A
#
# COMPACT_ATOMS: atom_id res chain seq x y z
N MET A 1 16.70 -55.94 -67.14
CA MET A 1 17.27 -56.69 -65.99
C MET A 1 17.45 -55.70 -64.84
N ASN A 2 16.61 -55.76 -63.80
CA ASN A 2 16.63 -54.82 -62.67
C ASN A 2 17.32 -55.48 -61.47
N ASN A 3 18.51 -55.00 -61.12
CA ASN A 3 19.30 -55.50 -60.01
C ASN A 3 18.85 -54.79 -58.71
N LYS A 4 18.10 -55.49 -57.86
CA LYS A 4 17.75 -55.00 -56.51
C LYS A 4 19.00 -55.03 -55.63
N SER A 5 19.52 -53.86 -55.25
CA SER A 5 20.59 -53.76 -54.27
C SER A 5 20.06 -54.14 -52.88
N LYS A 6 20.63 -55.17 -52.26
CA LYS A 6 20.39 -55.50 -50.86
C LYS A 6 21.02 -54.40 -49.99
N SER A 7 20.18 -53.59 -49.36
CA SER A 7 20.56 -52.64 -48.31
C SER A 7 21.08 -53.43 -47.10
N GLY A 8 22.40 -53.46 -46.91
CA GLY A 8 23.02 -53.99 -45.69
C GLY A 8 22.98 -52.94 -44.58
N TYR A 9 22.56 -53.33 -43.38
CA TYR A 9 22.66 -52.48 -42.19
C TYR A 9 24.14 -52.22 -41.89
N THR A 10 24.49 -50.97 -41.66
CA THR A 10 25.83 -50.58 -41.25
C THR A 10 26.05 -50.91 -39.78
N ALA A 11 27.31 -51.03 -39.35
CA ALA A 11 27.63 -51.18 -37.93
C ALA A 11 27.04 -50.02 -37.09
N GLU A 12 26.95 -48.84 -37.68
CA GLU A 12 26.38 -47.63 -37.07
C GLU A 12 24.88 -47.77 -36.80
N ASP A 13 24.12 -48.37 -37.74
CA ASP A 13 22.68 -48.67 -37.58
C ASP A 13 22.42 -49.61 -36.40
N LEU A 14 23.31 -50.60 -36.19
CA LEU A 14 23.21 -51.54 -35.07
C LEU A 14 23.47 -50.86 -33.72
N THR A 15 24.49 -49.98 -33.64
CA THR A 15 24.75 -49.19 -32.41
C THR A 15 23.61 -48.24 -32.07
N ASN A 16 23.05 -47.56 -33.08
CA ASN A 16 21.92 -46.66 -32.88
C ASN A 16 20.66 -47.43 -32.42
N GLY A 17 20.43 -48.61 -33.00
CA GLY A 17 19.37 -49.53 -32.57
C GLY A 17 19.50 -49.93 -31.09
N LEU A 18 20.69 -50.37 -30.67
CA LEU A 18 20.95 -50.78 -29.28
C LEU A 18 20.79 -49.62 -28.29
N MET A 19 21.25 -48.42 -28.66
CA MET A 19 21.18 -47.24 -27.80
C MET A 19 19.73 -46.75 -27.60
N ASN A 20 18.88 -46.86 -28.63
CA ASN A 20 17.45 -46.59 -28.53
C ASN A 20 16.72 -47.62 -27.66
N LEU A 21 17.12 -48.89 -27.75
CA LEU A 21 16.57 -49.97 -26.94
C LEU A 21 16.89 -49.79 -25.45
N ALA A 22 18.12 -49.39 -25.12
CA ALA A 22 18.54 -49.06 -23.75
C ALA A 22 17.73 -47.89 -23.16
N LYS A 23 17.49 -46.83 -23.94
CA LYS A 23 16.64 -45.70 -23.51
C LYS A 23 15.20 -46.13 -23.26
N ALA A 24 14.63 -46.98 -24.13
CA ALA A 24 13.28 -47.50 -23.97
C ALA A 24 13.13 -48.35 -22.69
N VAL A 25 14.13 -49.18 -22.37
CA VAL A 25 14.19 -49.97 -21.13
C VAL A 25 14.29 -49.07 -19.90
N GLN A 26 15.09 -48.00 -19.96
CA GLN A 26 15.23 -47.08 -18.83
C GLN A 26 13.93 -46.32 -18.54
N VAL A 27 13.25 -45.82 -19.58
CA VAL A 27 11.96 -45.13 -19.47
C VAL A 27 10.88 -46.07 -18.92
N THR A 28 10.80 -47.30 -19.41
CA THR A 28 9.85 -48.30 -18.90
C THR A 28 10.13 -48.65 -17.44
N SER A 29 11.40 -48.82 -17.03
CA SER A 29 11.74 -49.09 -15.62
C SER A 29 11.31 -47.96 -14.68
N GLN A 30 11.41 -46.70 -15.14
CA GLN A 30 11.00 -45.54 -14.36
C GLN A 30 9.47 -45.46 -14.22
N SER A 31 8.75 -45.79 -15.30
CA SER A 31 7.29 -45.90 -15.28
C SER A 31 6.80 -47.00 -14.33
N PHE A 32 7.49 -48.15 -14.28
CA PHE A 32 7.17 -49.22 -13.32
C PHE A 32 7.45 -48.82 -11.85
N LYS A 33 8.54 -48.08 -11.58
CA LYS A 33 8.80 -47.53 -10.23
C LYS A 33 7.71 -46.55 -9.79
N ASN A 34 7.23 -45.69 -10.70
CA ASN A 34 6.14 -44.75 -10.41
C ASN A 34 4.80 -45.46 -10.17
N LEU A 35 4.53 -46.58 -10.86
CA LEU A 35 3.37 -47.43 -10.62
C LEU A 35 3.43 -48.16 -9.26
N GLY A 36 4.61 -48.61 -8.83
CA GLY A 36 4.80 -49.18 -7.49
C GLY A 36 4.46 -48.19 -6.38
N ASN A 37 4.92 -46.94 -6.52
CA ASN A 37 4.65 -45.87 -5.55
C ASN A 37 3.16 -45.47 -5.49
N THR A 38 2.43 -45.56 -6.61
CA THR A 38 0.98 -45.27 -6.61
C THR A 38 0.17 -46.43 -6.03
N LEU A 39 0.62 -47.68 -6.16
CA LEU A 39 -0.06 -48.83 -5.55
C LEU A 39 0.12 -48.89 -4.02
N GLU A 40 1.26 -48.46 -3.48
CA GLU A 40 1.46 -48.32 -2.02
C GLU A 40 0.46 -47.34 -1.37
N ILE A 41 -0.04 -46.35 -2.11
CA ILE A 41 -1.04 -45.40 -1.60
C ILE A 41 -2.40 -46.08 -1.38
N TYR A 42 -2.72 -47.14 -2.14
CA TYR A 42 -3.98 -47.88 -2.04
C TYR A 42 -3.98 -48.95 -0.94
N GLN A 43 -2.81 -49.47 -0.55
CA GLN A 43 -2.68 -50.48 0.51
C GLN A 43 -2.65 -49.88 1.92
N ARG A 44 -2.61 -48.56 2.09
CA ARG A 44 -2.61 -47.94 3.43
C ARG A 44 -3.96 -48.13 4.15
N PRO A 45 -3.94 -48.51 5.45
CA PRO A 45 -5.14 -48.61 6.28
C PRO A 45 -5.99 -47.33 6.22
N TRP A 46 -7.32 -47.48 6.19
CA TRP A 46 -8.27 -46.36 6.03
C TRP A 46 -8.05 -45.24 7.08
N SER A 47 -7.64 -45.59 8.30
CA SER A 47 -7.32 -44.66 9.39
C SER A 47 -6.14 -43.72 9.09
N GLN A 48 -5.15 -44.15 8.30
CA GLN A 48 -3.99 -43.34 7.89
C GLN A 48 -4.36 -42.34 6.78
N ARG A 49 -5.25 -42.74 5.85
CA ARG A 49 -5.76 -41.88 4.77
C ARG A 49 -6.59 -40.70 5.30
N VAL A 50 -7.37 -40.91 6.36
CA VAL A 50 -8.16 -39.84 7.00
C VAL A 50 -7.26 -38.80 7.69
N LYS A 51 -6.17 -39.22 8.36
CA LYS A 51 -5.21 -38.32 9.00
C LYS A 51 -4.46 -37.43 7.99
N GLN A 52 -4.03 -37.99 6.86
CA GLN A 52 -3.36 -37.21 5.81
C GLN A 52 -4.30 -36.21 5.12
N ARG A 53 -5.56 -36.58 4.86
CA ARG A 53 -6.56 -35.63 4.30
C ARG A 53 -6.83 -34.44 5.22
N LYS A 54 -6.85 -34.65 6.55
CA LYS A 54 -6.97 -33.56 7.52
C LYS A 54 -5.73 -32.66 7.55
N ALA A 55 -4.53 -33.24 7.46
CA ALA A 55 -3.27 -32.49 7.43
C ALA A 55 -3.09 -31.65 6.15
N VAL A 56 -3.46 -32.19 4.99
CA VAL A 56 -3.39 -31.48 3.70
C VAL A 56 -4.40 -30.33 3.66
N LYS A 57 -5.64 -30.56 4.12
CA LYS A 57 -6.63 -29.47 4.26
C LYS A 57 -6.13 -28.37 5.19
N LYS A 58 -5.56 -28.71 6.35
CA LYS A 58 -5.00 -27.71 7.30
C LYS A 58 -3.87 -26.89 6.68
N ARG A 59 -2.96 -27.51 5.91
CA ARG A 59 -1.87 -26.81 5.19
C ARG A 59 -2.39 -25.90 4.08
N PHE A 60 -3.45 -26.31 3.38
CA PHE A 60 -4.09 -25.49 2.35
C PHE A 60 -4.78 -24.24 2.92
N HIS A 61 -5.40 -24.35 4.10
CA HIS A 61 -6.03 -23.19 4.77
C HIS A 61 -4.98 -22.18 5.26
N ILE A 62 -3.83 -22.64 5.76
CA ILE A 62 -2.71 -21.77 6.15
C ILE A 62 -2.13 -21.03 4.94
N ALA A 63 -1.99 -21.71 3.80
CA ALA A 63 -1.51 -21.08 2.56
C ALA A 63 -2.47 -20.01 2.02
N ILE A 64 -3.80 -20.26 2.09
CA ILE A 64 -4.81 -19.27 1.71
C ILE A 64 -4.77 -18.05 2.64
N LEU A 65 -4.66 -18.24 3.95
CA LEU A 65 -4.54 -17.13 4.91
C LEU A 65 -3.29 -16.28 4.66
N PHE A 66 -2.17 -16.90 4.25
CA PHE A 66 -0.93 -16.19 3.91
C PHE A 66 -1.03 -15.39 2.59
N LEU A 67 -1.80 -15.88 1.63
CA LEU A 67 -2.03 -15.19 0.36
C LEU A 67 -2.95 -13.98 0.52
N ILE A 68 -3.94 -14.03 1.42
CA ILE A 68 -4.84 -12.89 1.68
C ILE A 68 -4.07 -11.70 2.28
N SER A 69 -3.04 -11.93 3.11
CA SER A 69 -2.22 -10.85 3.65
C SER A 69 -1.37 -10.11 2.61
N MET A 70 -1.11 -10.71 1.44
CA MET A 70 -0.31 -10.07 0.39
C MET A 70 -1.09 -9.06 -0.46
N PHE A 71 -2.43 -9.07 -0.41
CA PHE A 71 -3.27 -8.14 -1.20
C PHE A 71 -3.56 -6.79 -0.51
N VAL A 72 -3.12 -6.59 0.74
CA VAL A 72 -3.43 -5.38 1.50
C VAL A 72 -2.65 -4.15 1.00
N GLN A 73 -1.45 -4.34 0.41
CA GLN A 73 -0.57 -3.21 0.06
C GLN A 73 -0.95 -2.43 -1.21
N ALA A 74 -1.83 -2.95 -2.07
CA ALA A 74 -2.22 -2.25 -3.31
C ALA A 74 -3.37 -1.24 -3.12
N GLN A 75 -4.04 -1.24 -1.96
CA GLN A 75 -5.16 -0.33 -1.70
C GLN A 75 -4.70 1.07 -1.28
N ASP A 76 -3.52 1.20 -0.67
CA ASP A 76 -3.03 2.46 -0.10
C ASP A 76 -2.75 3.53 -1.15
N ALA A 77 -2.11 3.18 -2.27
CA ALA A 77 -1.75 4.18 -3.29
C ALA A 77 -2.97 4.85 -3.94
N LYS A 78 -4.05 4.10 -4.15
CA LYS A 78 -5.30 4.64 -4.72
C LYS A 78 -5.99 5.58 -3.73
N TYR A 79 -6.04 5.20 -2.46
CA TYR A 79 -6.62 6.05 -1.41
C TYR A 79 -5.81 7.33 -1.23
N ILE A 80 -4.49 7.24 -1.10
CA ILE A 80 -3.61 8.42 -0.98
C ILE A 80 -3.74 9.33 -2.20
N LYS A 81 -3.87 8.77 -3.42
CA LYS A 81 -4.07 9.59 -4.62
C LYS A 81 -5.43 10.30 -4.63
N ALA A 82 -6.46 9.72 -4.02
CA ALA A 82 -7.77 10.36 -3.92
C ALA A 82 -7.73 11.64 -3.06
N LEU A 83 -6.72 11.81 -2.20
CA LEU A 83 -6.51 13.03 -1.43
C LEU A 83 -6.15 14.25 -2.29
N ASP A 84 -5.83 14.06 -3.59
CA ASP A 84 -5.58 15.14 -4.54
C ASP A 84 -6.88 15.77 -5.10
N SER A 85 -8.05 15.19 -4.81
CA SER A 85 -9.32 15.69 -5.33
C SER A 85 -10.47 15.28 -4.41
N LEU A 86 -10.73 16.12 -3.41
CA LEU A 86 -11.76 15.94 -2.39
C LEU A 86 -12.88 16.97 -2.55
N SER A 87 -14.08 16.61 -2.11
CA SER A 87 -15.14 17.58 -1.82
C SER A 87 -14.88 18.27 -0.47
N ASN A 88 -15.64 19.32 -0.14
CA ASN A 88 -15.59 19.94 1.19
C ASN A 88 -15.88 18.92 2.32
N GLU A 89 -16.87 18.06 2.10
CA GLU A 89 -17.27 17.02 3.06
C GLU A 89 -16.16 16.00 3.24
N SER A 90 -15.60 15.46 2.15
CA SER A 90 -14.53 14.47 2.24
C SER A 90 -13.22 15.05 2.78
N ALA A 91 -12.93 16.32 2.50
CA ALA A 91 -11.79 17.02 3.12
C ALA A 91 -11.98 17.16 4.63
N ARG A 92 -13.21 17.49 5.06
CA ARG A 92 -13.56 17.57 6.48
C ARG A 92 -13.48 16.21 7.16
N GLU A 93 -14.03 15.16 6.55
CA GLU A 93 -13.94 13.78 7.04
C GLU A 93 -12.48 13.32 7.18
N PHE A 94 -11.62 13.63 6.20
CA PHE A 94 -10.21 13.31 6.29
C PHE A 94 -9.52 14.08 7.43
N ALA A 95 -9.85 15.36 7.61
CA ALA A 95 -9.34 16.15 8.73
C ALA A 95 -9.81 15.59 10.10
N ASP A 96 -11.08 15.18 10.21
CA ASP A 96 -11.62 14.54 11.41
C ASP A 96 -10.97 13.16 11.65
N GLN A 97 -10.66 12.42 10.58
CA GLN A 97 -9.91 11.17 10.67
C GLN A 97 -8.52 11.42 11.25
N ILE A 98 -7.82 12.50 10.84
CA ILE A 98 -6.51 12.82 11.39
C ILE A 98 -6.59 13.00 12.91
N ILE A 99 -7.49 13.85 13.40
CA ILE A 99 -7.60 14.08 14.84
C ILE A 99 -8.09 12.85 15.60
N SER A 100 -8.90 11.98 14.99
CA SER A 100 -9.37 10.74 15.64
C SER A 100 -8.25 9.74 15.94
N ASN A 101 -7.12 9.82 15.21
CA ASN A 101 -5.95 8.97 15.45
C ASN A 101 -4.87 9.68 16.27
N SER A 102 -5.04 10.97 16.59
CA SER A 102 -4.07 11.73 17.38
C SER A 102 -4.10 11.34 18.86
N LYS A 103 -3.01 11.62 19.58
CA LYS A 103 -2.88 11.32 21.01
C LYS A 103 -3.65 12.33 21.86
N THR A 104 -3.54 13.60 21.49
CA THR A 104 -4.28 14.72 22.09
C THR A 104 -5.74 14.65 21.65
N LYS A 105 -6.67 14.91 22.56
CA LYS A 105 -8.08 15.04 22.20
C LYS A 105 -8.31 16.43 21.65
N PHE A 106 -8.60 16.51 20.37
CA PHE A 106 -8.94 17.77 19.72
C PHE A 106 -10.44 17.95 19.53
N GLU A 107 -10.88 19.20 19.58
CA GLU A 107 -12.21 19.64 19.20
C GLU A 107 -12.12 20.50 17.94
N PHE A 108 -13.15 20.42 17.10
CA PHE A 108 -13.28 21.32 15.96
C PHE A 108 -13.39 22.77 16.44
N LEU A 109 -12.52 23.63 15.91
CA LEU A 109 -12.55 25.05 16.20
C LEU A 109 -13.30 25.81 15.11
N ARG A 110 -12.81 25.77 13.87
CA ARG A 110 -13.40 26.46 12.72
C ARG A 110 -12.78 26.01 11.39
N ILE A 111 -13.36 26.51 10.30
CA ILE A 111 -12.79 26.44 8.96
C ILE A 111 -12.44 27.86 8.52
N ASP A 112 -11.21 28.07 8.07
CA ASP A 112 -10.74 29.32 7.48
C ASP A 112 -10.51 29.09 5.98
N GLU A 113 -11.02 30.00 5.14
CA GLU A 113 -10.75 29.99 3.70
C GLU A 113 -9.97 31.24 3.32
N THR A 114 -8.80 31.04 2.72
CA THR A 114 -8.01 32.14 2.15
C THR A 114 -8.17 32.10 0.65
N THR A 115 -8.78 33.15 0.12
CA THR A 115 -8.86 33.39 -1.33
C THR A 115 -8.09 34.67 -1.64
N ASN A 116 -7.33 34.65 -2.74
CA ASN A 116 -6.66 35.80 -3.38
C ASN A 116 -5.14 36.02 -3.23
N GLN A 117 -4.31 35.24 -2.51
CA GLN A 117 -2.82 35.34 -2.63
C GLN A 117 -2.06 34.12 -2.07
N PRO A 118 -0.87 33.79 -2.62
CA PRO A 118 -0.63 33.37 -4.01
C PRO A 118 -1.34 32.04 -4.36
N GLU A 119 -1.90 31.35 -3.37
CA GLU A 119 -2.60 30.07 -3.48
C GLU A 119 -3.89 30.16 -2.67
N ASN A 120 -4.95 29.49 -3.14
CA ASN A 120 -6.22 29.45 -2.43
C ASN A 120 -6.22 28.27 -1.46
N PHE A 121 -6.61 28.50 -0.21
CA PHE A 121 -6.54 27.50 0.84
C PHE A 121 -7.87 27.30 1.55
N TYR A 122 -8.16 26.05 1.87
CA TYR A 122 -9.18 25.61 2.80
C TYR A 122 -8.48 25.00 4.02
N GLU A 123 -8.63 25.60 5.19
CA GLU A 123 -7.95 25.21 6.42
C GLU A 123 -8.97 24.77 7.47
N VAL A 124 -8.81 23.56 8.00
CA VAL A 124 -9.61 23.04 9.12
C VAL A 124 -8.76 23.12 10.38
N LEU A 125 -9.22 23.90 11.35
CA LEU A 125 -8.50 24.14 12.60
C LEU A 125 -9.16 23.37 13.74
N TYR A 126 -8.30 22.76 14.55
CA TYR A 126 -8.68 22.04 15.75
C TYR A 126 -7.88 22.53 16.96
N ILE A 127 -8.50 22.48 18.12
CA ILE A 127 -7.94 22.95 19.38
C ILE A 127 -7.98 21.82 20.42
N PRO A 128 -7.00 21.69 21.33
CA PRO A 128 -7.09 20.72 22.42
C PRO A 128 -8.37 20.93 23.22
N ALA A 129 -9.05 19.83 23.59
CA ALA A 129 -10.32 19.89 24.31
C ALA A 129 -10.18 20.60 25.68
N ASP A 130 -9.01 20.46 26.31
CA ASP A 130 -8.61 21.08 27.58
C ASP A 130 -8.01 22.48 27.43
N ALA A 131 -7.97 23.03 26.21
CA ALA A 131 -7.42 24.36 25.96
C ALA A 131 -8.13 25.46 26.75
N VAL A 132 -7.33 26.37 27.31
CA VAL A 132 -7.80 27.53 28.08
C VAL A 132 -8.52 28.51 27.15
N ASN A 133 -9.54 29.21 27.65
CA ASN A 133 -10.38 30.19 26.93
C ASN A 133 -9.63 31.21 26.03
N LYS A 134 -8.33 31.43 26.26
CA LYS A 134 -7.49 32.35 25.47
C LYS A 134 -7.23 31.80 24.05
N GLU A 135 -7.01 30.50 23.91
CA GLU A 135 -6.79 29.83 22.62
C GLU A 135 -8.10 29.68 21.84
N ARG A 136 -9.22 29.44 22.54
CA ARG A 136 -10.57 29.44 21.92
C ARG A 136 -10.93 30.79 21.29
N LYS A 137 -10.30 31.88 21.75
CA LYS A 137 -10.48 33.24 21.20
C LYS A 137 -9.42 33.64 20.16
N ALA A 138 -8.46 32.77 19.87
CA ALA A 138 -7.41 33.04 18.89
C ALA A 138 -8.04 33.42 17.55
N LYS A 139 -7.77 34.63 17.06
CA LYS A 139 -8.32 35.13 15.78
C LYS A 139 -7.48 34.69 14.58
N SER A 140 -6.30 34.13 14.83
CA SER A 140 -5.35 33.69 13.82
C SER A 140 -4.60 32.45 14.29
N PHE A 141 -4.19 31.62 13.34
CA PHE A 141 -3.35 30.44 13.58
C PHE A 141 -2.05 30.76 14.35
N PHE A 142 -1.42 31.92 14.08
CA PHE A 142 -0.22 32.36 14.80
C PHE A 142 -0.43 32.59 16.31
N GLN A 143 -1.67 32.49 16.79
CA GLN A 143 -2.04 32.69 18.19
C GLN A 143 -2.42 31.39 18.88
N CYS A 144 -2.31 30.22 18.22
CA CYS A 144 -2.63 28.93 18.81
C CYS A 144 -1.48 27.93 18.59
N ASP A 145 -0.52 27.95 19.51
CA ASP A 145 0.67 27.09 19.48
C ASP A 145 0.34 25.60 19.63
N GLU A 146 -0.80 25.28 20.25
CA GLU A 146 -1.25 23.90 20.48
C GLU A 146 -2.30 23.40 19.49
N CYS A 147 -2.71 24.22 18.51
CA CYS A 147 -3.71 23.83 17.54
C CYS A 147 -3.16 22.85 16.50
N LEU A 148 -4.01 21.92 16.06
CA LEU A 148 -3.76 21.09 14.88
C LEU A 148 -4.45 21.73 13.68
N LYS A 149 -3.71 21.89 12.58
CA LYS A 149 -4.24 22.50 11.36
C LYS A 149 -4.11 21.54 10.19
N VAL A 150 -5.21 21.28 9.50
CA VAL A 150 -5.24 20.52 8.24
C VAL A 150 -5.54 21.47 7.10
N LYS A 151 -4.65 21.55 6.13
CA LYS A 151 -4.66 22.51 5.04
C LYS A 151 -4.83 21.81 3.70
N PHE A 152 -5.67 22.38 2.85
CA PHE A 152 -5.96 21.91 1.51
C PHE A 152 -5.81 23.06 0.51
N TYR A 153 -5.22 22.79 -0.66
CA TYR A 153 -5.33 23.68 -1.82
C TYR A 153 -6.75 23.66 -2.35
N ILE A 154 -7.28 24.82 -2.74
CA ILE A 154 -8.52 24.94 -3.48
C ILE A 154 -8.19 24.98 -4.97
N ASP A 155 -8.54 23.91 -5.67
CA ASP A 155 -8.37 23.76 -7.11
C ASP A 155 -9.72 23.95 -7.83
N GLN A 156 -9.68 24.41 -9.08
CA GLN A 156 -10.85 24.55 -9.96
C GLN A 156 -10.71 23.55 -11.12
N ALA A 157 -11.10 22.30 -10.87
CA ALA A 157 -10.93 21.23 -11.84
C ALA A 157 -11.74 21.49 -13.13
N GLY A 158 -11.02 21.52 -14.26
CA GLY A 158 -11.63 21.73 -15.58
C GLY A 158 -12.03 23.18 -15.90
N GLU A 159 -11.54 24.15 -15.11
CA GLU A 159 -11.65 25.57 -15.41
C GLU A 159 -10.87 25.93 -16.69
N ASN A 160 -11.45 26.80 -17.51
CA ASN A 160 -10.77 27.42 -18.62
C ASN A 160 -11.18 28.89 -18.68
N ILE A 161 -10.27 29.75 -18.25
CA ILE A 161 -10.48 31.20 -18.13
C ILE A 161 -10.74 31.81 -19.51
N GLU A 162 -10.00 31.37 -20.54
CA GLU A 162 -10.12 31.87 -21.93
C GLU A 162 -11.47 31.52 -22.57
N LEU A 163 -12.09 30.40 -22.13
CA LEU A 163 -13.41 29.96 -22.61
C LEU A 163 -14.54 30.32 -21.64
N GLU A 164 -14.27 31.13 -20.61
CA GLU A 164 -15.20 31.48 -19.53
C GLU A 164 -15.87 30.27 -18.86
N LYS A 165 -15.21 29.09 -18.93
CA LYS A 165 -15.72 27.85 -18.37
C LYS A 165 -15.32 27.78 -16.90
N LYS A 166 -16.32 27.86 -16.02
CA LYS A 166 -16.12 27.65 -14.58
C LYS A 166 -15.70 26.20 -14.30
N GLY A 167 -14.68 26.04 -13.46
CA GLY A 167 -14.26 24.74 -12.95
C GLY A 167 -15.20 24.21 -11.85
N ILE A 168 -14.96 22.95 -11.48
CA ILE A 168 -15.56 22.34 -10.29
C ILE A 168 -14.56 22.52 -9.16
N ARG A 169 -15.00 23.12 -8.04
CA ARG A 169 -14.17 23.24 -6.84
C ARG A 169 -13.79 21.85 -6.33
N THR A 170 -12.49 21.61 -6.21
CA THR A 170 -11.92 20.42 -5.57
C THR A 170 -10.88 20.83 -4.55
N LEU A 171 -10.69 20.03 -3.51
CA LEU A 171 -9.71 20.25 -2.46
C LEU A 171 -8.62 19.21 -2.56
N ARG A 172 -7.36 19.65 -2.63
CA ARG A 172 -6.20 18.78 -2.60
C ARG A 172 -5.51 18.91 -1.25
N PHE A 173 -5.32 17.80 -0.56
CA PHE A 173 -4.60 17.80 0.71
C PHE A 173 -3.19 18.36 0.51
N ASN A 174 -2.85 19.38 1.30
CA ASN A 174 -1.56 20.07 1.24
C ASN A 174 -0.69 19.63 2.43
N GLU A 175 -1.12 19.96 3.64
CA GLU A 175 -0.38 19.63 4.85
C GLU A 175 -1.28 19.45 6.07
N VAL A 176 -0.77 18.72 7.06
CA VAL A 176 -1.22 18.86 8.45
C VAL A 176 -0.04 19.24 9.32
N THR A 177 -0.22 20.21 10.22
CA THR A 177 0.79 20.65 11.20
C THR A 177 0.34 20.33 12.62
N GLY A 178 1.26 19.87 13.47
CA GLY A 178 1.01 19.57 14.88
C GLY A 178 2.20 18.91 15.58
N LYS A 179 1.98 18.38 16.79
CA LYS A 179 3.01 17.67 17.56
C LYS A 179 3.31 16.30 16.94
N TYR A 180 4.56 15.85 17.01
CA TYR A 180 5.00 14.57 16.44
C TYR A 180 4.10 13.38 16.82
N LEU A 181 3.82 13.23 18.12
CA LEU A 181 3.02 12.12 18.64
C LEU A 181 1.54 12.17 18.24
N ASP A 182 1.06 13.34 17.82
CA ASP A 182 -0.31 13.51 17.31
C ASP A 182 -0.40 13.14 15.83
N LEU A 183 0.67 13.38 15.06
CA LEU A 183 0.71 13.10 13.62
C LEU A 183 1.20 11.69 13.28
N PHE A 184 2.11 11.12 14.08
CA PHE A 184 2.72 9.81 13.80
C PHE A 184 1.70 8.68 13.58
N PRO A 185 0.61 8.56 14.37
CA PRO A 185 -0.37 7.50 14.15
C PRO A 185 -1.03 7.56 12.76
N VAL A 186 -1.27 8.76 12.22
CA VAL A 186 -1.78 8.94 10.86
C VAL A 186 -0.72 8.60 9.83
N TRP A 187 0.52 9.07 10.05
CA TRP A 187 1.64 8.76 9.17
C TRP A 187 1.81 7.24 9.01
N GLU A 188 1.84 6.51 10.12
CA GLU A 188 1.97 5.06 10.15
C GLU A 188 0.76 4.37 9.50
N LYS A 189 -0.46 4.75 9.87
CA LYS A 189 -1.67 4.08 9.39
C LYS A 189 -1.99 4.33 7.92
N VAL A 190 -1.80 5.56 7.43
CA VAL A 190 -2.29 6.01 6.12
C VAL A 190 -1.20 6.02 5.06
N PHE A 191 0.00 6.49 5.42
CA PHE A 191 1.05 6.77 4.43
C PHE A 191 2.12 5.69 4.41
N LYS A 192 2.51 5.16 5.58
CA LYS A 192 3.62 4.23 5.69
C LYS A 192 3.45 3.23 6.85
N PRO A 193 2.72 2.12 6.64
CA PRO A 193 2.45 1.11 7.67
C PRO A 193 3.68 0.39 8.19
N GLY A 194 3.65 0.01 9.48
CA GLY A 194 4.67 -0.82 10.12
C GLY A 194 5.92 -0.06 10.56
N LEU A 195 5.83 1.26 10.70
CA LEU A 195 6.91 2.09 11.25
C LEU A 195 6.97 2.03 12.77
N ASN A 196 8.15 2.30 13.33
CA ASN A 196 8.35 2.45 14.77
C ASN A 196 8.45 3.93 15.13
N VAL A 197 7.72 4.33 16.18
CA VAL A 197 7.57 5.74 16.58
C VAL A 197 8.89 6.38 16.99
N GLU A 198 9.81 5.68 17.65
CA GLU A 198 11.10 6.25 18.04
C GLU A 198 12.06 6.36 16.84
N LYS A 199 12.19 5.27 16.07
CA LYS A 199 13.10 5.21 14.91
C LYS A 199 12.72 6.18 13.80
N THR A 200 11.45 6.54 13.68
CA THR A 200 11.01 7.45 12.62
C THR A 200 11.55 8.86 12.75
N ILE A 201 11.89 9.28 13.97
CA ILE A 201 12.53 10.58 14.21
C ILE A 201 13.92 10.62 13.57
N GLU A 202 14.68 9.54 13.71
CA GLU A 202 16.09 9.45 13.28
C GLU A 202 16.22 9.09 11.80
N ASP A 203 15.40 8.15 11.30
CA ASP A 203 15.49 7.66 9.94
C ASP A 203 14.69 8.51 8.96
N TYR A 204 15.38 9.33 8.18
CA TYR A 204 14.77 10.12 7.08
C TYR A 204 14.01 9.25 6.07
N LYS A 205 14.47 8.02 5.78
CA LYS A 205 13.75 7.17 4.81
C LYS A 205 12.37 6.81 5.33
N SER A 206 12.22 6.56 6.62
CA SER A 206 10.91 6.29 7.24
C SER A 206 9.95 7.50 7.18
N ARG A 207 10.48 8.70 6.98
CA ARG A 207 9.72 9.96 6.88
C ARG A 207 9.29 10.33 5.46
N VAL A 208 9.65 9.51 4.47
CA VAL A 208 9.33 9.78 3.06
C VAL A 208 8.52 8.65 2.44
N LEU A 209 7.42 9.01 1.79
CA LEU A 209 6.67 8.16 0.87
C LEU A 209 6.85 8.71 -0.54
N LYS A 210 7.34 7.87 -1.46
CA LYS A 210 7.48 8.20 -2.89
C LYS A 210 6.97 7.03 -3.72
N ILE A 211 5.94 7.27 -4.53
CA ILE A 211 5.43 6.34 -5.54
C ILE A 211 5.50 7.07 -6.88
N LYS A 212 6.07 6.42 -7.89
CA LYS A 212 6.28 7.03 -9.22
C LYS A 212 4.99 7.06 -10.03
N GLU A 213 4.22 5.98 -9.98
CA GLU A 213 3.00 5.78 -10.76
C GLU A 213 1.92 5.15 -9.86
N PRO A 214 0.88 5.91 -9.46
CA PRO A 214 0.71 7.35 -9.68
C PRO A 214 1.78 8.18 -8.95
N ARG A 215 2.06 9.41 -9.43
CA ARG A 215 2.98 10.34 -8.76
C ARG A 215 2.39 10.74 -7.41
N ILE A 216 3.03 10.25 -6.35
CA ILE A 216 2.72 10.51 -4.94
C ILE A 216 4.04 10.78 -4.24
N GLU A 217 4.16 11.94 -3.61
CA GLU A 217 5.26 12.25 -2.69
C GLU A 217 4.72 12.90 -1.43
N TYR A 218 4.90 12.25 -0.29
CA TYR A 218 4.58 12.79 1.02
C TYR A 218 5.80 12.73 1.93
N ARG A 219 5.92 13.72 2.81
CA ARG A 219 6.96 13.73 3.84
C ARG A 219 6.40 14.04 5.21
N PHE A 220 7.00 13.44 6.23
CA PHE A 220 6.72 13.67 7.63
C PHE A 220 7.95 14.27 8.30
N ASP A 221 8.03 15.60 8.32
CA ASP A 221 9.24 16.32 8.70
C ASP A 221 8.98 17.28 9.88
N LYS A 222 10.08 17.65 10.54
CA LYS A 222 10.06 18.66 11.61
C LYS A 222 9.96 20.04 10.98
N ASN A 223 9.15 20.91 11.57
CA ASN A 223 9.14 22.33 11.22
C ASN A 223 10.33 23.02 11.90
N ASP A 224 11.31 23.44 11.12
CA ASP A 224 12.52 24.11 11.64
C ASP A 224 12.24 25.51 12.21
N TYR A 225 11.09 26.11 11.88
CA TYR A 225 10.71 27.46 12.33
C TYR A 225 9.86 27.49 13.61
N ALA A 226 9.34 26.35 14.04
CA ALA A 226 8.49 26.24 15.22
C ALA A 226 8.97 25.09 16.10
N GLU A 227 9.44 25.42 17.31
CA GLU A 227 9.93 24.42 18.26
C GLU A 227 8.86 23.34 18.48
N ASN A 228 9.27 22.07 18.31
CA ASN A 228 8.43 20.88 18.51
C ASN A 228 7.24 20.69 17.56
N ASN A 229 7.12 21.47 16.48
CA ASN A 229 6.13 21.22 15.44
C ASN A 229 6.66 20.31 14.34
N TRP A 230 5.76 19.47 13.84
CA TRP A 230 5.97 18.56 12.72
C TRP A 230 4.86 18.76 11.71
N TYR A 231 5.10 18.31 10.48
CA TYR A 231 4.09 18.32 9.44
C TYR A 231 4.13 17.07 8.59
N ILE A 232 2.95 16.65 8.11
CA ILE A 232 2.83 15.75 6.95
C ILE A 232 2.49 16.64 5.76
N HIS A 233 3.33 16.69 4.74
CA HIS A 233 3.16 17.58 3.58
C HIS A 233 3.16 16.80 2.26
N ASN A 234 2.27 17.20 1.36
CA ASN A 234 2.12 16.70 0.00
C ASN A 234 3.07 17.46 -0.94
N TYR A 235 4.07 16.76 -1.48
CA TYR A 235 5.02 17.27 -2.48
C TYR A 235 4.68 16.79 -3.91
N SER A 236 3.52 16.13 -4.09
CA SER A 236 3.13 15.54 -5.37
C SER A 236 2.94 16.59 -6.46
#